data_AF-A0A6M0RHI5-F1
#
_entry.id   AF-A0A6M0RHI5-F1
#
_cell.length_a   1.000
_cell.length_b   1.000
_cell.length_c   1.000
_cell.angle_alpha   90.00
_cell.angle_beta   90.00
_cell.angle_gamma   90.00
#
_symmetry.space_group_name_H-M   'P 1'
#
loop_
_entity.id
_entity.type
_entity.pdbx_description
1 polymer ?
#
loop_
_entity_poly.entity_id
_entity_poly.type
_entity_poly.pdbx_seq_one_letter_code
_entity_poly.pdbx_strand_id
1 'polypeptide(L)'
;RCIAYHTIENRSEQLPSHVANHLNNWVAGCDICQDVCPWNQRFAKPTDVAEFEPYPGNVAPKLKDLANLSDEEWNQQFPASALRRIKPTMWRRNAATALANQGE
;
A
#
# COMPACT_ATOMS: atom_id res chain seq x y z
N ARG A 1 0.34 -16.63 -2.81
CA ARG A 1 1.46 -16.03 -2.04
C ARG A 1 0.98 -14.67 -1.49
N CYS A 2 1.55 -14.16 -0.40
CA CYS A 2 0.99 -12.99 0.30
C CYS A 2 1.42 -11.66 -0.35
N ILE A 3 0.46 -10.85 -0.82
CA ILE A 3 0.73 -9.51 -1.37
C ILE A 3 1.35 -8.60 -0.31
N ALA A 4 0.82 -8.60 0.92
CA ALA A 4 1.30 -7.74 2.00
C ALA A 4 2.79 -7.95 2.32
N TYR A 5 3.27 -9.20 2.30
CA TYR A 5 4.70 -9.49 2.44
C TYR A 5 5.52 -8.84 1.32
N HIS A 6 5.06 -8.94 0.08
CA HIS A 6 5.81 -8.43 -1.07
C HIS A 6 5.79 -6.90 -1.16
N THR A 7 4.72 -6.25 -0.67
CA THR A 7 4.64 -4.79 -0.63
C THR A 7 5.40 -4.19 0.56
N ILE A 8 5.47 -4.89 1.70
CA ILE A 8 6.06 -4.34 2.94
C ILE A 8 7.51 -4.81 3.18
N GLU A 9 7.81 -6.10 2.94
CA GLU A 9 9.06 -6.72 3.43
C GLU A 9 10.03 -7.11 2.31
N ASN A 10 9.51 -7.46 1.12
CA ASN A 10 10.35 -7.93 0.02
C ASN A 10 11.25 -6.80 -0.53
N ARG A 11 12.57 -6.93 -0.34
CA ARG A 11 13.58 -5.96 -0.76
C ARG A 11 14.12 -6.18 -2.18
N SER A 12 13.66 -7.18 -2.92
CA SER A 12 14.06 -7.41 -4.31
C SER A 12 13.72 -6.20 -5.19
N GLU A 13 14.55 -5.94 -6.20
CA GLU A 13 14.34 -4.81 -7.10
C GLU A 13 13.03 -4.92 -7.90
N GLN A 14 12.63 -6.14 -8.25
CA GLN A 14 11.39 -6.44 -8.95
C GLN A 14 10.50 -7.37 -8.11
N LEU A 15 9.19 -7.22 -8.27
CA LEU A 15 8.22 -8.16 -7.70
C LEU A 15 8.16 -9.43 -8.55
N PRO A 16 7.97 -10.61 -7.94
CA PRO A 16 7.70 -11.82 -8.72
C PRO A 16 6.50 -11.62 -9.64
N SER A 17 6.54 -12.12 -10.87
CA SER A 17 5.49 -11.91 -11.89
C SER A 17 4.07 -12.22 -11.39
N HIS A 18 3.89 -13.36 -10.72
CA HIS A 18 2.59 -13.74 -10.15
C HIS A 18 2.07 -12.80 -9.04
N VAL A 19 2.92 -11.97 -8.44
CA VAL A 19 2.51 -10.90 -7.51
C VAL A 19 2.31 -9.60 -8.27
N ALA A 20 3.26 -9.27 -9.15
CA ALA A 20 3.22 -8.07 -9.98
C ALA A 20 1.88 -7.98 -10.73
N ASN A 21 1.47 -9.05 -11.42
CA ASN A 21 0.22 -9.09 -12.20
C ASN A 21 -1.06 -9.03 -11.35
N HIS A 22 -0.98 -9.19 -10.03
CA HIS A 22 -2.13 -9.16 -9.11
C HIS A 22 -2.05 -8.01 -8.11
N LEU A 23 -1.10 -7.08 -8.29
CA LEU A 23 -0.89 -5.99 -7.36
C LEU A 23 -2.06 -4.99 -7.34
N ASN A 24 -2.78 -4.87 -8.46
CA ASN A 24 -3.91 -3.92 -8.62
C ASN A 24 -3.52 -2.52 -8.09
N ASN A 25 -4.21 -2.01 -7.07
CA ASN A 25 -3.94 -0.71 -6.43
C ASN A 25 -3.17 -0.82 -5.10
N TRP A 26 -2.68 -2.01 -4.74
CA TRP A 26 -2.02 -2.27 -3.45
C TRP A 26 -0.56 -1.82 -3.45
N VAL A 27 -0.31 -0.59 -3.00
CA VAL A 27 1.07 -0.05 -2.85
C VAL A 27 1.73 -0.51 -1.55
N ALA A 28 0.95 -0.69 -0.48
CA ALA A 28 1.39 -1.12 0.83
C ALA A 28 0.33 -2.01 1.49
N GLY A 29 0.74 -3.18 1.99
CA GLY A 29 -0.19 -4.13 2.59
C GLY A 29 -1.12 -4.80 1.58
N CYS A 30 -2.18 -5.41 2.10
CA CYS A 30 -3.30 -6.00 1.36
C CYS A 30 -4.38 -6.41 2.38
N ASP A 31 -5.63 -6.03 2.13
CA ASP A 31 -6.76 -6.38 3.01
C ASP A 31 -7.75 -7.38 2.40
N ILE A 32 -7.46 -7.94 1.21
CA ILE A 32 -8.36 -8.88 0.52
C ILE A 32 -8.85 -10.01 1.43
N CYS A 33 -7.97 -10.60 2.25
CA CYS A 33 -8.36 -11.68 3.15
C CYS A 33 -9.28 -11.22 4.31
N GLN A 34 -9.15 -9.95 4.73
CA GLN A 34 -10.02 -9.33 5.72
C GLN A 34 -11.37 -8.93 5.09
N ASP A 35 -11.35 -8.39 3.88
CA ASP A 35 -12.53 -7.92 3.16
C ASP A 35 -13.51 -9.06 2.81
N VAL A 36 -12.97 -10.23 2.44
CA VAL A 36 -13.79 -11.41 2.14
C VAL A 36 -14.18 -12.20 3.39
N CYS A 37 -13.69 -11.83 4.57
CA CYS A 37 -13.96 -12.56 5.80
C CYS A 37 -15.42 -12.36 6.24
N PRO A 38 -16.25 -13.42 6.35
CA PRO A 38 -17.65 -13.29 6.75
C PRO A 38 -17.81 -12.71 8.17
N TRP A 39 -16.81 -12.93 9.03
CA TRP A 39 -16.81 -12.36 10.37
C TRP A 39 -16.68 -10.84 10.34
N ASN A 40 -15.74 -10.31 9.56
CA ASN A 40 -15.55 -8.87 9.43
C ASN A 40 -16.76 -8.20 8.79
N GLN A 41 -17.32 -8.80 7.74
CA GLN A 41 -18.52 -8.28 7.08
C GLN A 41 -19.74 -8.18 8.02
N ARG A 42 -19.84 -9.09 8.99
CA ARG A 42 -21.02 -9.18 9.87
C ARG A 42 -20.83 -8.51 11.23
N PHE A 43 -19.63 -8.52 11.79
CA PHE A 43 -19.40 -8.20 13.20
C PHE A 43 -18.38 -7.08 13.42
N ALA A 44 -17.56 -6.72 12.43
CA ALA A 44 -16.63 -5.60 12.60
C ALA A 44 -17.39 -4.27 12.75
N LYS A 45 -16.84 -3.38 13.57
CA LYS A 45 -17.38 -2.03 13.76
C LYS A 45 -16.26 -1.03 13.55
N PRO A 46 -16.51 0.10 12.85
CA PRO A 46 -15.58 1.21 12.83
C PRO A 46 -15.23 1.64 14.26
N THR A 47 -13.96 1.96 14.46
CA THR A 47 -13.48 2.55 15.71
C THR A 47 -13.89 4.02 15.80
N ASP A 48 -14.06 4.52 17.02
CA ASP A 48 -14.26 5.93 17.35
C ASP A 48 -12.97 6.61 17.85
N VAL A 49 -11.84 5.91 17.81
CA VAL A 49 -10.52 6.44 18.18
C VAL A 49 -10.00 7.33 17.05
N ALA A 50 -10.01 8.64 17.27
CA ALA A 50 -9.63 9.64 16.27
C ALA A 50 -8.20 9.48 15.75
N GLU A 51 -7.28 8.99 16.58
CA GLU A 51 -5.87 8.77 16.23
C GLU A 51 -5.66 7.63 15.21
N PHE A 52 -6.69 6.81 14.97
CA PHE A 52 -6.65 5.75 13.94
C PHE A 52 -7.15 6.21 12.57
N GLU A 53 -7.68 7.43 12.46
CA GLU A 53 -8.03 8.01 11.17
C GLU A 53 -6.78 8.19 10.29
N PRO A 54 -6.89 7.93 8.97
CA PRO A 54 -5.78 8.13 8.06
C PRO A 54 -5.40 9.62 7.96
N TYR A 55 -4.10 9.89 7.79
CA TYR A 55 -3.65 11.24 7.48
C TYR A 55 -4.35 11.77 6.21
N PRO A 56 -4.85 13.02 6.18
CA PRO A 56 -5.64 13.54 5.06
C PRO A 56 -4.99 13.39 3.68
N GLY A 57 -3.66 13.53 3.58
CA GLY A 57 -2.91 13.36 2.33
C GLY A 57 -2.74 11.90 1.86
N ASN A 58 -3.20 10.93 2.64
CA ASN A 58 -3.06 9.49 2.36
C ASN A 58 -4.41 8.81 2.04
N VAL A 59 -5.48 9.60 1.87
CA VAL A 59 -6.79 9.09 1.47
C VAL A 59 -6.88 9.09 -0.06
N ALA A 60 -6.92 7.90 -0.65
CA ALA A 60 -7.06 7.68 -2.10
C ALA A 60 -6.09 8.49 -3.00
N PRO A 61 -4.76 8.46 -2.75
CA PRO A 61 -3.78 9.11 -3.62
C PRO A 61 -3.71 8.47 -5.01
N LYS A 62 -3.30 9.24 -6.03
CA LYS A 62 -3.09 8.70 -7.39
C LYS A 62 -1.80 7.90 -7.43
N LEU A 63 -1.82 6.72 -8.06
CA LEU A 63 -0.63 5.88 -8.22
C LEU A 63 0.54 6.59 -8.90
N LYS A 64 0.26 7.47 -9.87
CA LYS A 64 1.28 8.27 -10.55
C LYS A 64 2.04 9.17 -9.58
N ASP A 65 1.33 9.79 -8.62
CA ASP A 65 1.96 10.68 -7.64
C ASP A 65 2.81 9.84 -6.66
N LEU A 66 2.29 8.69 -6.24
CA LEU A 66 3.02 7.75 -5.38
C LEU A 66 4.29 7.18 -6.02
N ALA A 67 4.25 6.89 -7.33
CA ALA A 67 5.38 6.36 -8.08
C ALA A 67 6.52 7.38 -8.25
N ASN A 68 6.19 8.67 -8.27
CA ASN A 68 7.14 9.76 -8.47
C ASN A 68 7.50 10.52 -7.18
N LEU A 69 7.03 10.04 -6.02
CA LEU A 69 7.26 10.68 -4.73
C LEU A 69 8.76 10.80 -4.45
N SER A 70 9.27 12.01 -4.25
CA SER A 70 10.66 12.26 -3.87
C SER A 70 10.96 11.76 -2.45
N ASP A 71 12.23 11.67 -2.10
CA ASP A 71 12.63 11.28 -0.74
C ASP A 71 12.27 12.39 0.27
N GLU A 72 12.31 13.64 -0.14
CA GLU A 72 11.85 14.79 0.63
C GLU A 72 10.34 14.70 0.92
N GLU A 73 9.52 14.46 -0.11
CA GLU A 73 8.07 14.30 0.05
C GLU A 73 7.73 13.06 0.89
N TRP A 74 8.42 11.93 0.69
CA TRP A 74 8.29 10.74 1.54
C TRP A 74 8.52 11.06 3.02
N ASN A 75 9.55 11.88 3.30
CA ASN A 75 9.89 12.28 4.65
C ASN A 75 8.83 13.20 5.28
N GLN A 76 8.20 14.05 4.48
CA GLN A 76 7.13 14.95 4.92
C GLN A 76 5.77 14.26 5.06
N GLN A 77 5.45 13.29 4.19
CA GLN A 77 4.13 12.67 4.11
C GLN A 77 3.90 11.54 5.12
N PHE A 78 4.96 10.82 5.52
CA PHE A 78 4.83 9.64 6.40
C PHE A 78 5.52 9.75 7.77
N PRO A 79 5.55 10.92 8.46
CA PRO A 79 6.13 11.01 9.79
C PRO A 79 5.35 10.11 10.76
N ALA A 80 6.08 9.38 11.62
CA ALA A 80 5.50 8.46 12.62
C ALA A 80 4.51 7.40 12.08
N SER A 81 4.50 7.14 10.76
CA SER A 81 3.60 6.17 10.15
C SER A 81 4.18 4.75 10.15
N ALA A 82 3.32 3.74 10.32
CA ALA A 82 3.68 2.33 10.12
C ALA A 82 4.22 2.05 8.69
N LEU A 83 3.85 2.89 7.71
CA LEU A 83 4.38 2.83 6.34
C LEU A 83 5.90 3.03 6.25
N ARG A 84 6.54 3.58 7.30
CA ARG A 84 8.00 3.73 7.36
C ARG A 84 8.78 2.41 7.46
N ARG A 85 8.11 1.28 7.65
CA ARG A 85 8.73 -0.04 7.44
C ARG A 85 9.15 -0.26 5.98
N ILE A 86 8.45 0.38 5.05
CA ILE A 86 8.70 0.29 3.60
C ILE A 86 9.79 1.29 3.24
N LYS A 87 10.77 0.86 2.44
CA LYS A 87 11.78 1.80 1.89
C LYS A 87 11.15 2.66 0.79
N PRO A 88 11.55 3.93 0.60
CA PRO A 88 11.05 4.78 -0.49
C PRO A 88 11.17 4.11 -1.87
N THR A 89 12.28 3.39 -2.11
CA THR A 89 12.48 2.63 -3.35
C THR A 89 11.47 1.48 -3.52
N MET A 90 11.11 0.78 -2.44
CA MET A 90 10.09 -0.27 -2.46
C MET A 90 8.71 0.32 -2.69
N TRP A 91 8.40 1.47 -2.07
CA TRP A 91 7.16 2.20 -2.30
C TRP A 91 7.00 2.58 -3.76
N ARG A 92 8.00 3.26 -4.34
CA ARG A 92 8.01 3.65 -5.75
C ARG A 92 7.91 2.44 -6.69
N ARG A 93 8.63 1.35 -6.40
CA ARG A 93 8.52 0.07 -7.13
C ARG A 93 7.09 -0.46 -7.12
N ASN A 94 6.45 -0.52 -5.95
CA ASN A 94 5.09 -1.06 -5.83
C ASN A 94 4.09 -0.16 -6.58
N ALA A 95 4.18 1.17 -6.39
CA ALA A 95 3.31 2.13 -7.07
C ALA A 95 3.48 2.09 -8.59
N ALA A 96 4.71 2.01 -9.10
CA ALA A 96 4.98 1.88 -10.54
C ALA A 96 4.46 0.55 -11.10
N THR A 97 4.61 -0.55 -10.37
CA THR A 97 4.09 -1.87 -10.77
C THR A 97 2.55 -1.86 -10.82
N ALA A 98 1.91 -1.30 -9.79
CA ALA A 98 0.46 -1.13 -9.72
C ALA A 98 -0.06 -0.25 -10.86
N LEU A 99 0.64 0.85 -11.16
CA LEU A 99 0.28 1.76 -12.25
C LEU A 99 0.37 1.07 -13.62
N ALA A 100 1.38 0.25 -13.85
CA ALA A 100 1.53 -0.50 -15.10
C ALA A 100 0.34 -1.45 -15.35
N ASN A 101 -0.19 -2.08 -14.29
CA ASN A 101 -1.34 -2.96 -14.39
C ASN A 101 -2.67 -2.22 -14.68
N GLN A 102 -2.77 -0.92 -14.42
CA GLN A 102 -4.00 -0.14 -14.72
C GLN A 102 -4.13 0.19 -16.21
N GLY A 103 -3.05 0.05 -16.99
CA GLY A 103 -3.02 0.29 -18.43
C GLY A 103 -3.29 -0.96 -19.28
N GLU A 104 -3.50 -2.12 -18.64
CA GLU A 104 -4.01 -3.36 -19.24
C GLU A 104 -5.51 -3.49 -18.99
#